data_AF-A0A4Q5UP67-F1
#
_entry.id   AF-A0A4Q5UP67-F1
#
_cell.length_a   1.000
_cell.length_b   1.000
_cell.length_c   1.000
_cell.angle_alpha   90.00
_cell.angle_beta   90.00
_cell.angle_gamma   90.00
#
_symmetry.space_group_name_H-M   'P 1'
#
loop_
_entity.id
_entity.type
_entity.pdbx_description
1 polymer ?
#
loop_
_entity_poly.entity_id
_entity_poly.type
_entity_poly.pdbx_seq_one_letter_code
_entity_poly.pdbx_strand_id
1 'polypeptide(L)'
;MRKTTSFKFLLPIVLLGIFSSCGENAKEVAAFKEVEKALLESTKTLDKAAVQIVREFRQKLEDHSLKELAAAHLPALLSINAAKANASKQVDSLAELLSNDNRAMIAAQASRVYGLYLDTVFKTRPDLNDIPSIALSAKPEHKNYHSLPLVKLLLAKIKYHISHVNAEVVRYLDSRVAIGCGLSFDKTSVLVGQSSQVLMPGQELRITAGVGAFSQAAAATVSVNNQRIEMKENAIAETAFRVPAEPGNYTTPVDITYVNREGETKKERFTIEYKVVKGN
;
A
#
# COMPACT_ATOMS: atom_id res chain seq x y z
N MET A 1 -19.01 11.63 33.80
CA MET A 1 -19.54 10.56 32.92
C MET A 1 -19.09 10.83 31.49
N ARG A 2 -18.00 10.19 31.04
CA ARG A 2 -17.50 10.28 29.65
C ARG A 2 -18.31 9.34 28.78
N LYS A 3 -19.04 9.88 27.80
CA LYS A 3 -19.59 9.08 26.70
C LYS A 3 -18.45 8.75 25.75
N THR A 4 -18.05 7.48 25.75
CA THR A 4 -17.13 6.88 24.78
C THR A 4 -17.87 6.68 23.46
N THR A 5 -17.78 7.65 22.56
CA THR A 5 -18.26 7.49 21.19
C THR A 5 -17.23 6.65 20.43
N SER A 6 -17.44 5.34 20.40
CA SER A 6 -16.71 4.40 19.53
C SER A 6 -16.98 4.78 18.07
N PHE A 7 -16.06 5.52 17.46
CA PHE A 7 -16.11 5.83 16.03
C PHE A 7 -15.56 4.62 15.28
N LYS A 8 -16.47 3.78 14.79
CA LYS A 8 -16.15 2.61 13.96
C LYS A 8 -15.41 3.09 12.71
N PHE A 9 -14.11 2.79 12.63
CA PHE A 9 -13.31 2.92 11.42
C PHE A 9 -13.89 1.97 10.35
N LEU A 10 -14.79 2.49 9.53
CA LEU A 10 -15.31 1.80 8.37
C LEU A 10 -14.23 1.88 7.28
N LEU A 11 -13.34 0.91 7.35
CA LEU A 11 -12.61 0.42 6.20
C LEU A 11 -13.53 0.35 4.98
N PRO A 12 -13.19 0.96 3.84
CA PRO A 12 -13.87 0.62 2.62
C PRO A 12 -13.43 -0.79 2.27
N ILE A 13 -14.26 -1.72 2.69
CA ILE A 13 -14.56 -2.90 1.90
C ILE A 13 -14.72 -2.36 0.48
N VAL A 14 -13.80 -2.72 -0.41
CA VAL A 14 -14.08 -2.70 -1.83
C VAL A 14 -15.34 -3.55 -1.95
N LEU A 15 -16.49 -2.90 -2.04
CA LEU A 15 -17.77 -3.55 -2.25
C LEU A 15 -17.67 -4.15 -3.66
N LEU A 16 -17.14 -5.37 -3.70
CA LEU A 16 -17.36 -6.34 -4.75
C LEU A 16 -18.87 -6.49 -4.83
N GLY A 17 -19.47 -5.76 -5.78
CA GLY A 17 -20.83 -6.00 -6.20
C GLY A 17 -21.00 -7.48 -6.44
N ILE A 18 -22.05 -8.03 -5.84
CA ILE A 18 -22.46 -9.43 -5.97
C ILE A 18 -22.86 -9.62 -7.43
N PHE A 19 -21.93 -10.08 -8.28
CA PHE A 19 -22.30 -10.61 -9.59
C PHE A 19 -22.85 -12.01 -9.36
N SER A 20 -24.16 -12.03 -9.07
CA SER A 20 -24.98 -13.22 -9.01
C SER A 20 -24.99 -13.86 -10.41
N SER A 21 -24.34 -15.00 -10.54
CA SER A 21 -24.80 -16.14 -11.34
C SER A 21 -25.61 -15.79 -12.61
N CYS A 22 -24.96 -15.38 -13.70
CA CYS A 22 -25.39 -15.70 -15.07
C CYS A 22 -24.32 -15.30 -16.09
N GLY A 23 -23.60 -16.27 -16.67
CA GLY A 23 -22.74 -16.16 -17.87
C GLY A 23 -21.72 -15.01 -17.90
N GLU A 24 -20.42 -15.31 -17.85
CA GLU A 24 -19.35 -14.32 -18.08
C GLU A 24 -19.57 -13.62 -19.44
N ASN A 25 -20.10 -12.40 -19.41
CA ASN A 25 -20.17 -11.59 -20.62
C ASN A 25 -18.80 -10.95 -20.88
N ALA A 26 -18.44 -10.74 -22.15
CA ALA A 26 -17.11 -10.27 -22.55
C ALA A 26 -16.68 -8.94 -21.89
N LYS A 27 -17.64 -8.14 -21.39
CA LYS A 27 -17.40 -6.85 -20.73
C LYS A 27 -16.91 -7.04 -19.29
N GLU A 28 -17.45 -7.98 -18.53
CA GLU A 28 -16.99 -8.29 -17.16
C GLU A 28 -15.56 -8.83 -17.16
N VAL A 29 -15.24 -9.73 -18.10
CA VAL A 29 -13.88 -10.27 -18.26
C VAL A 29 -12.88 -9.16 -18.60
N ALA A 30 -13.28 -8.19 -19.44
CA ALA A 30 -12.44 -7.04 -19.76
C ALA A 30 -12.18 -6.14 -18.54
N ALA A 31 -13.19 -5.91 -17.70
CA ALA A 31 -13.03 -5.14 -16.46
C ALA A 31 -12.06 -5.80 -15.48
N PHE A 32 -12.16 -7.12 -15.28
CA PHE A 32 -11.21 -7.85 -14.43
C PHE A 32 -9.77 -7.74 -14.92
N LYS A 33 -9.56 -7.81 -16.25
CA LYS A 33 -8.24 -7.68 -16.87
C LYS A 33 -7.62 -6.30 -16.69
N GLU A 34 -8.41 -5.23 -16.76
CA GLU A 34 -7.91 -3.87 -16.51
C GLU A 34 -7.51 -3.68 -15.03
N VAL A 35 -8.30 -4.22 -14.08
CA VAL A 35 -7.95 -4.18 -12.66
C VAL A 35 -6.69 -5.01 -12.39
N GLU A 36 -6.59 -6.22 -12.96
CA GLU A 36 -5.41 -7.07 -12.88
C GLU A 36 -4.16 -6.31 -13.35
N LYS A 37 -4.23 -5.66 -14.52
CA LYS A 37 -3.13 -4.86 -15.06
C LYS A 37 -2.72 -3.70 -14.14
N ALA A 38 -3.69 -2.97 -13.59
CA ALA A 38 -3.44 -1.86 -12.68
C ALA A 38 -2.76 -2.33 -11.37
N LEU A 39 -3.18 -3.47 -10.83
CA LEU A 39 -2.55 -4.09 -9.66
C LEU A 39 -1.12 -4.51 -9.94
N LEU A 40 -0.87 -5.13 -11.10
CA LEU A 40 0.47 -5.54 -11.51
C LEU A 40 1.41 -4.34 -11.73
N GLU A 41 0.92 -3.23 -12.28
CA GLU A 41 1.73 -2.02 -12.44
C GLU A 41 2.02 -1.34 -11.08
N SER A 42 1.02 -1.29 -10.20
CA SER A 42 1.19 -0.80 -8.82
C SER A 42 2.20 -1.65 -8.05
N THR A 43 2.18 -2.97 -8.24
CA THR A 43 3.15 -3.91 -7.66
C THR A 43 4.58 -3.55 -8.07
N LYS A 44 4.83 -3.27 -9.37
CA LYS A 44 6.16 -2.85 -9.84
C LYS A 44 6.61 -1.53 -9.22
N THR A 45 5.70 -0.57 -9.07
CA THR A 45 6.00 0.73 -8.47
C THR A 45 6.38 0.60 -7.00
N LEU A 46 5.61 -0.19 -6.23
CA LEU A 46 5.91 -0.50 -4.82
C LEU A 46 7.26 -1.21 -4.68
N ASP A 47 7.55 -2.16 -5.56
CA ASP A 47 8.83 -2.88 -5.57
C ASP A 47 10.01 -1.97 -5.86
N LYS A 48 9.90 -1.08 -6.85
CA LYS A 48 10.94 -0.07 -7.14
C LYS A 48 11.19 0.84 -5.94
N ALA A 49 10.12 1.33 -5.30
CA ALA A 49 10.22 2.17 -4.12
C ALA A 49 10.90 1.45 -2.96
N ALA A 50 10.51 0.20 -2.68
CA ALA A 50 11.12 -0.61 -1.63
C ALA A 50 12.62 -0.88 -1.90
N VAL A 51 12.99 -1.19 -3.14
CA VAL A 51 14.41 -1.38 -3.52
C VAL A 51 15.23 -0.11 -3.32
N GLN A 52 14.67 1.07 -3.65
CA GLN A 52 15.33 2.34 -3.41
C GLN A 52 15.57 2.58 -1.92
N ILE A 53 14.56 2.35 -1.08
CA ILE A 53 14.69 2.53 0.37
C ILE A 53 15.70 1.54 0.95
N VAL A 54 15.70 0.26 0.54
CA VAL A 54 16.70 -0.72 0.99
C VAL A 54 18.11 -0.30 0.59
N ARG A 55 18.30 0.30 -0.59
CA ARG A 55 19.59 0.83 -1.02
C ARG A 55 20.06 1.96 -0.11
N GLU A 56 19.19 2.92 0.18
CA GLU A 56 19.47 4.04 1.09
C GLU A 56 19.72 3.55 2.52
N PHE A 57 18.94 2.58 3.00
CA PHE A 57 19.14 1.93 4.29
C PHE A 57 20.55 1.33 4.42
N ARG A 58 21.05 0.67 3.37
CA ARG A 58 22.41 0.12 3.38
C ARG A 58 23.48 1.19 3.49
N GLN A 59 23.27 2.37 2.94
CA GLN A 59 24.23 3.48 3.09
C GLN A 59 24.33 3.93 4.55
N LYS A 60 23.26 3.78 5.35
CA LYS A 60 23.28 4.08 6.80
C LYS A 60 24.17 3.12 7.61
N LEU A 61 24.59 1.98 7.05
CA LEU A 61 25.56 1.08 7.69
C LEU A 61 26.99 1.63 7.63
N GLU A 62 27.26 2.55 6.70
CA GLU A 62 28.56 3.21 6.56
C GLU A 62 28.65 4.51 7.38
N ASP A 63 27.51 5.02 7.85
CA ASP A 63 27.44 6.21 8.71
C ASP A 63 27.77 5.84 10.17
N HIS A 64 28.84 6.41 10.72
CA HIS A 64 29.29 6.14 12.09
C HIS A 64 28.21 6.37 13.15
N SER A 65 27.29 7.32 12.93
CA SER A 65 26.22 7.65 13.88
C SER A 65 25.00 6.73 13.78
N LEU A 66 24.78 6.11 12.61
CA LEU A 66 23.59 5.29 12.34
C LEU A 66 23.89 3.79 12.26
N LYS A 67 25.16 3.41 12.10
CA LYS A 67 25.60 2.04 11.84
C LYS A 67 25.04 1.02 12.82
N GLU A 68 25.10 1.30 14.12
CA GLU A 68 24.66 0.36 15.16
C GLU A 68 23.14 0.12 15.09
N LEU A 69 22.36 1.19 14.92
CA LEU A 69 20.90 1.12 14.81
C LEU A 69 20.45 0.50 13.48
N ALA A 70 21.14 0.82 12.39
CA ALA A 70 20.93 0.19 11.08
C ALA A 70 21.23 -1.31 11.14
N ALA A 71 22.33 -1.70 11.78
CA ALA A 71 22.71 -3.10 11.98
C ALA A 71 21.68 -3.87 12.80
N ALA A 72 21.05 -3.24 13.81
CA ALA A 72 20.00 -3.87 14.62
C ALA A 72 18.73 -4.22 13.80
N HIS A 73 18.43 -3.48 12.74
CA HIS A 73 17.25 -3.71 11.89
C HIS A 73 17.54 -4.49 10.60
N LEU A 74 18.81 -4.59 10.20
CA LEU A 74 19.23 -5.26 8.98
C LEU A 74 18.80 -6.74 8.88
N PRO A 75 18.92 -7.59 9.93
CA PRO A 75 18.50 -8.99 9.84
C PRO A 75 17.01 -9.15 9.52
N ALA A 76 16.17 -8.33 10.16
CA ALA A 76 14.73 -8.32 9.91
C ALA A 76 14.42 -7.87 8.47
N LEU A 77 15.07 -6.80 8.00
CA LEU A 77 14.92 -6.29 6.65
C LEU A 77 15.30 -7.34 5.59
N LEU A 78 16.40 -8.05 5.78
CA LEU A 78 16.86 -9.10 4.85
C LEU A 78 15.93 -10.32 4.88
N SER A 79 15.53 -10.78 6.07
CA SER A 79 14.65 -11.93 6.24
C SER A 79 13.29 -11.70 5.57
N ILE A 80 12.69 -10.53 5.79
CA ILE A 80 11.38 -10.19 5.21
C ILE A 80 11.46 -9.99 3.69
N ASN A 81 12.51 -9.36 3.17
CA ASN A 81 12.70 -9.24 1.72
C ASN A 81 12.94 -10.60 1.05
N ALA A 82 13.65 -11.52 1.70
CA ALA A 82 13.82 -12.89 1.21
C ALA A 82 12.49 -13.65 1.19
N ALA A 83 11.68 -13.51 2.25
CA ALA A 83 10.34 -14.08 2.31
C ALA A 83 9.43 -13.52 1.22
N LYS A 84 9.49 -12.20 0.96
CA LYS A 84 8.79 -11.55 -0.15
C LYS A 84 9.21 -12.15 -1.50
N ALA A 85 10.51 -12.26 -1.76
CA ALA A 85 11.01 -12.82 -3.02
C ALA A 85 10.55 -14.26 -3.25
N ASN A 86 10.60 -15.09 -2.20
CA ASN A 86 10.12 -16.47 -2.26
C ASN A 86 8.60 -16.54 -2.50
N ALA A 87 7.81 -15.75 -1.77
CA ALA A 87 6.35 -15.71 -1.92
C ALA A 87 5.94 -15.24 -3.32
N SER A 88 6.56 -14.17 -3.84
CA SER A 88 6.31 -13.68 -5.20
C SER A 88 6.63 -14.75 -6.25
N LYS A 89 7.77 -15.44 -6.13
CA LYS A 89 8.14 -16.54 -7.04
C LYS A 89 7.12 -17.67 -7.02
N GLN A 90 6.63 -18.07 -5.84
CA GLN A 90 5.61 -19.10 -5.74
C GLN A 90 4.29 -18.67 -6.38
N VAL A 91 3.86 -17.42 -6.20
CA VAL A 91 2.65 -16.90 -6.84
C VAL A 91 2.81 -16.85 -8.37
N ASP A 92 4.00 -16.52 -8.87
CA ASP A 92 4.29 -16.55 -10.31
C ASP A 92 4.20 -17.98 -10.88
N SER A 93 4.80 -18.96 -10.20
CA SER A 93 4.67 -20.37 -10.60
C SER A 93 3.21 -20.87 -10.56
N LEU A 94 2.42 -20.42 -9.58
CA LEU A 94 0.99 -20.74 -9.53
C LEU A 94 0.21 -20.11 -10.69
N ALA A 95 0.58 -18.89 -11.11
CA ALA A 95 -0.03 -18.24 -12.27
C ALA A 95 0.27 -18.98 -13.58
N GLU A 96 1.48 -19.52 -13.73
CA GLU A 96 1.87 -20.34 -14.90
C GLU A 96 1.10 -21.66 -14.97
N LEU A 97 0.77 -22.26 -13.82
CA LEU A 97 0.05 -23.53 -13.75
C LEU A 97 -1.48 -23.38 -13.84
N LEU A 98 -2.00 -22.15 -13.79
CA LEU A 98 -3.44 -21.90 -13.71
C LEU A 98 -4.17 -22.35 -14.97
N SER A 99 -5.10 -23.29 -14.79
CA SER A 99 -6.02 -23.81 -15.81
C SER A 99 -7.46 -23.78 -15.29
N ASN A 100 -8.46 -24.13 -16.12
CA ASN A 100 -9.85 -24.21 -15.67
C ASN A 100 -10.09 -25.30 -14.62
N ASP A 101 -9.31 -26.39 -14.68
CA ASP A 101 -9.52 -27.60 -13.86
C ASP A 101 -8.94 -27.45 -12.45
N ASN A 102 -7.94 -26.58 -12.27
CA ASN A 102 -7.21 -26.44 -11.01
C ASN A 102 -7.42 -25.10 -10.29
N ARG A 103 -8.34 -24.25 -10.76
CA ARG A 103 -8.60 -22.88 -10.24
C ARG A 103 -8.74 -22.81 -8.72
N ALA A 104 -9.56 -23.68 -8.15
CA ALA A 104 -9.81 -23.71 -6.70
C ALA A 104 -8.55 -24.09 -5.91
N MET A 105 -7.78 -25.07 -6.42
CA MET A 105 -6.51 -25.49 -5.82
C MET A 105 -5.48 -24.35 -5.88
N ILE A 106 -5.34 -23.70 -7.04
CA ILE A 106 -4.41 -22.57 -7.22
C ILE A 106 -4.78 -21.40 -6.31
N ALA A 107 -6.07 -21.05 -6.21
CA ALA A 107 -6.55 -20.00 -5.32
C ALA A 107 -6.24 -20.29 -3.83
N ALA A 108 -6.45 -21.54 -3.40
CA ALA A 108 -6.13 -21.97 -2.04
C ALA A 108 -4.62 -21.95 -1.77
N GLN A 109 -3.81 -22.45 -2.73
CA GLN A 109 -2.35 -22.42 -2.62
C GLN A 109 -1.81 -21.00 -2.55
N ALA A 110 -2.27 -20.10 -3.43
CA ALA A 110 -1.85 -18.70 -3.44
C ALA A 110 -2.16 -18.00 -2.10
N SER A 111 -3.35 -18.26 -1.56
CA SER A 111 -3.73 -17.72 -0.24
C SER A 111 -2.85 -18.26 0.89
N ARG A 112 -2.47 -19.54 0.82
CA ARG A 112 -1.52 -20.14 1.78
C ARG A 112 -0.14 -19.52 1.68
N VAL A 113 0.36 -19.26 0.46
CA VAL A 113 1.63 -18.55 0.25
C VAL A 113 1.59 -17.18 0.92
N TYR A 114 0.50 -16.44 0.74
CA TYR A 114 0.34 -15.14 1.37
C TYR A 114 0.32 -15.22 2.91
N GLY A 115 -0.42 -16.19 3.46
CA GLY A 115 -0.43 -16.44 4.91
C GLY A 115 0.96 -16.75 5.47
N LEU A 116 1.75 -17.60 4.80
CA LEU A 116 3.12 -17.92 5.22
C LEU A 116 4.06 -16.70 5.16
N TYR A 117 3.88 -15.83 4.17
CA TYR A 117 4.61 -14.57 4.10
C TYR A 117 4.30 -13.67 5.29
N LEU A 118 3.02 -13.46 5.60
CA LEU A 118 2.58 -12.66 6.75
C LEU A 118 3.06 -13.24 8.08
N ASP A 119 2.96 -14.56 8.24
CA ASP A 119 3.51 -15.29 9.39
C ASP A 119 4.98 -14.97 9.60
N THR A 120 5.76 -14.93 8.50
CA THR A 120 7.18 -14.60 8.56
C THR A 120 7.37 -13.14 8.99
N VAL A 121 6.64 -12.21 8.37
CA VAL A 121 6.69 -10.78 8.71
C VAL A 121 6.42 -10.55 10.20
N PHE A 122 5.33 -11.09 10.73
CA PHE A 122 4.92 -10.86 12.12
C PHE A 122 5.74 -11.66 13.14
N LYS A 123 6.27 -12.84 12.78
CA LYS A 123 7.24 -13.55 13.64
C LYS A 123 8.57 -12.82 13.71
N THR A 124 9.05 -12.27 12.59
CA THR A 124 10.30 -11.51 12.54
C THR A 124 10.16 -10.16 13.25
N ARG A 125 9.00 -9.50 13.14
CA ARG A 125 8.72 -8.20 13.76
C ARG A 125 7.27 -8.11 14.25
N PRO A 126 7.01 -8.53 15.51
CA PRO A 126 5.65 -8.52 16.08
C PRO A 126 5.02 -7.12 16.16
N ASP A 127 5.84 -6.08 16.32
CA ASP A 127 5.42 -4.68 16.38
C ASP A 127 4.79 -4.16 15.08
N LEU A 128 4.99 -4.86 13.96
CA LEU A 128 4.33 -4.52 12.70
C LEU A 128 2.83 -4.81 12.70
N ASN A 129 2.34 -5.63 13.62
CA ASN A 129 0.91 -5.96 13.71
C ASN A 129 0.06 -4.74 14.10
N ASP A 130 0.66 -3.76 14.75
CA ASP A 130 0.00 -2.52 15.16
C ASP A 130 -0.04 -1.48 14.03
N ILE A 131 0.62 -1.73 12.90
CA ILE A 131 0.63 -0.82 11.75
C ILE A 131 -0.64 -1.07 10.91
N PRO A 132 -1.59 -0.09 10.84
CA PRO A 132 -2.89 -0.31 10.23
C PRO A 132 -2.84 -0.67 8.74
N SER A 133 -1.89 -0.11 7.98
CA SER A 133 -1.70 -0.40 6.54
C SER A 133 -1.30 -1.86 6.28
N ILE A 134 -0.50 -2.43 7.19
CA ILE A 134 -0.05 -3.82 7.15
C ILE A 134 -1.16 -4.76 7.64
N ALA A 135 -1.77 -4.46 8.78
CA ALA A 135 -2.86 -5.27 9.36
C ALA A 135 -4.08 -5.35 8.44
N LEU A 136 -4.36 -4.29 7.67
CA LEU A 136 -5.42 -4.29 6.68
C LEU A 136 -5.11 -5.22 5.51
N SER A 137 -3.88 -5.19 5.01
CA SER A 137 -3.46 -6.06 3.90
C SER A 137 -3.53 -7.53 4.31
N ALA A 138 -3.33 -7.84 5.59
CA ALA A 138 -3.26 -9.19 6.14
C ALA A 138 -4.58 -9.96 6.21
N LYS A 139 -5.73 -9.37 5.81
CA LYS A 139 -7.03 -10.06 5.81
C LYS A 139 -7.28 -10.73 4.45
N PRO A 140 -7.12 -12.05 4.30
CA PRO A 140 -7.38 -12.70 3.03
C PRO A 140 -8.89 -12.68 2.71
N GLU A 141 -9.25 -12.12 1.57
CA GLU A 141 -10.58 -12.31 0.99
C GLU A 141 -10.62 -13.68 0.32
N HIS A 142 -11.24 -14.66 0.98
CA HIS A 142 -11.36 -16.04 0.49
C HIS A 142 -12.65 -16.34 -0.28
N LYS A 143 -13.56 -15.37 -0.44
CA LYS A 143 -14.91 -15.64 -0.96
C LYS A 143 -15.00 -15.29 -2.45
N ASN A 144 -15.49 -16.26 -3.24
CA ASN A 144 -16.05 -16.11 -4.60
C ASN A 144 -15.09 -16.09 -5.81
N TYR A 145 -13.95 -16.78 -5.79
CA TYR A 145 -13.09 -16.94 -6.99
C TYR A 145 -13.32 -18.30 -7.68
N HIS A 146 -14.39 -18.40 -8.49
CA HIS A 146 -14.76 -19.66 -9.16
C HIS A 146 -14.45 -19.70 -10.66
N SER A 147 -14.11 -18.56 -11.26
CA SER A 147 -13.78 -18.46 -12.68
C SER A 147 -12.32 -18.14 -12.94
N LEU A 148 -11.84 -18.42 -14.16
CA LEU A 148 -10.43 -18.23 -14.53
C LEU A 148 -10.00 -16.75 -14.42
N PRO A 149 -10.78 -15.76 -14.93
CA PRO A 149 -10.47 -14.34 -14.74
C PRO A 149 -10.40 -13.94 -13.27
N LEU A 150 -11.31 -14.46 -12.45
CA LEU A 150 -11.36 -14.17 -11.02
C LEU A 150 -10.11 -14.71 -10.29
N VAL A 151 -9.65 -15.93 -10.60
CA VAL A 151 -8.42 -16.45 -9.98
C VAL A 151 -7.18 -15.67 -10.45
N LYS A 152 -7.11 -15.22 -11.70
CA LYS A 152 -6.03 -14.33 -12.15
C LYS A 152 -6.01 -13.01 -11.38
N LEU A 153 -7.18 -12.41 -11.18
CA LEU A 153 -7.32 -11.21 -10.37
C LEU A 153 -6.88 -11.43 -8.92
N LEU A 154 -7.24 -12.58 -8.31
CA LEU A 154 -6.77 -12.96 -6.98
C LEU A 154 -5.25 -13.03 -6.91
N LEU A 155 -4.61 -13.68 -7.89
CA LEU A 155 -3.14 -13.78 -7.94
C LEU A 155 -2.49 -12.39 -8.02
N ALA A 156 -3.01 -11.51 -8.88
CA ALA A 156 -2.53 -10.12 -8.96
C ALA A 156 -2.74 -9.35 -7.65
N LYS A 157 -3.89 -9.53 -6.99
CA LYS A 157 -4.19 -8.94 -5.68
C LYS A 157 -3.23 -9.43 -4.60
N ILE A 158 -2.92 -10.72 -4.58
CA ILE A 158 -1.93 -11.29 -3.65
C ILE A 158 -0.53 -10.71 -3.91
N LYS A 159 -0.07 -10.65 -5.18
CA LYS A 159 1.22 -10.03 -5.52
C LYS A 159 1.30 -8.57 -5.08
N TYR A 160 0.22 -7.83 -5.28
CA TYR A 160 0.09 -6.46 -4.81
C TYR A 160 0.19 -6.38 -3.28
N HIS A 161 -0.57 -7.19 -2.54
CA HIS A 161 -0.55 -7.17 -1.07
C HIS A 161 0.81 -7.58 -0.50
N ILE A 162 1.49 -8.57 -1.07
CA ILE A 162 2.86 -8.93 -0.70
C ILE A 162 3.78 -7.71 -0.84
N SER A 163 3.72 -7.02 -1.98
CA SER A 163 4.61 -5.89 -2.28
C SER A 163 4.27 -4.64 -1.47
N HIS A 164 2.97 -4.42 -1.21
CA HIS A 164 2.48 -3.36 -0.34
C HIS A 164 2.97 -3.55 1.09
N VAL A 165 2.74 -4.74 1.69
CA VAL A 165 3.26 -5.05 3.03
C VAL A 165 4.78 -4.88 3.06
N ASN A 166 5.51 -5.40 2.08
CA ASN A 166 6.97 -5.26 2.05
C ASN A 166 7.42 -3.79 2.00
N ALA A 167 6.79 -2.96 1.17
CA ALA A 167 7.11 -1.54 1.07
C ALA A 167 6.87 -0.80 2.40
N GLU A 168 5.76 -1.10 3.09
CA GLU A 168 5.42 -0.53 4.39
C GLU A 168 6.40 -0.98 5.49
N VAL A 169 6.78 -2.27 5.50
CA VAL A 169 7.81 -2.78 6.42
C VAL A 169 9.14 -2.09 6.19
N VAL A 170 9.61 -2.03 4.94
CA VAL A 170 10.89 -1.40 4.58
C VAL A 170 10.89 0.07 5.03
N ARG A 171 9.80 0.81 4.77
CA ARG A 171 9.63 2.19 5.24
C ARG A 171 9.67 2.30 6.76
N TYR A 172 8.96 1.42 7.46
CA TYR A 172 8.92 1.43 8.90
C TYR A 172 10.31 1.18 9.49
N LEU A 173 11.01 0.14 9.04
CA LEU A 173 12.38 -0.17 9.49
C LEU A 173 13.35 0.97 9.20
N ASP A 174 13.24 1.59 8.03
CA ASP A 174 14.04 2.75 7.66
C ASP A 174 13.80 3.95 8.59
N SER A 175 12.53 4.21 8.94
CA SER A 175 12.16 5.26 9.88
C SER A 175 12.73 5.04 11.29
N ARG A 176 12.85 3.77 11.74
CA ARG A 176 13.40 3.46 13.07
C ARG A 176 14.88 3.81 13.17
N VAL A 177 15.64 3.67 12.08
CA VAL A 177 17.07 4.06 12.03
C VAL A 177 17.23 5.58 11.99
N ALA A 178 16.30 6.29 11.36
CA ALA A 178 16.36 7.74 11.28
C ALA A 178 16.07 8.47 12.61
N ILE A 179 15.52 7.79 13.63
CA ILE A 179 15.08 8.38 14.91
C ILE A 179 16.15 8.24 16.03
N GLY A 180 17.27 7.55 15.77
CA GLY A 180 18.28 7.15 16.77
C GLY A 180 19.20 8.22 17.35
N CYS A 181 19.21 9.44 16.81
CA CYS A 181 19.96 10.56 17.36
C CYS A 181 18.99 11.70 17.66
N GLY A 182 19.22 12.43 18.74
CA GLY A 182 18.56 13.72 19.00
C GLY A 182 18.93 14.82 17.98
N LEU A 183 19.05 14.48 16.71
CA LEU A 183 19.31 15.34 15.57
C LEU A 183 18.40 14.95 14.42
N SER A 184 17.79 16.00 13.87
CA SER A 184 16.73 16.04 12.86
C SER A 184 16.98 15.27 11.56
N PHE A 185 15.91 14.96 10.84
CA PHE A 185 15.82 14.21 9.56
C PHE A 185 16.47 14.88 8.33
N ASP A 186 17.57 14.33 7.80
CA ASP A 186 18.41 14.96 6.75
C ASP A 186 17.83 15.12 5.35
N LYS A 187 16.56 14.75 5.16
CA LYS A 187 15.77 15.10 3.97
C LYS A 187 14.31 15.21 4.34
N THR A 188 13.74 16.41 4.28
CA THR A 188 12.29 16.60 4.28
C THR A 188 11.75 16.17 2.91
N SER A 189 11.41 14.90 2.74
CA SER A 189 10.82 14.40 1.49
C SER A 189 9.31 14.39 1.58
N VAL A 190 8.61 14.92 0.58
CA VAL A 190 7.15 14.84 0.54
C VAL A 190 6.74 13.50 -0.08
N LEU A 191 5.83 12.79 0.59
CA LEU A 191 5.32 11.50 0.17
C LEU A 191 3.84 11.65 -0.18
N VAL A 192 3.47 11.37 -1.42
CA VAL A 192 2.06 11.28 -1.84
C VAL A 192 1.84 9.94 -2.54
N GLY A 193 0.82 9.21 -2.11
CA GLY A 193 0.41 7.93 -2.66
C GLY A 193 -1.10 7.84 -2.81
N GLN A 194 -1.56 6.95 -3.69
CA GLN A 194 -2.97 6.69 -3.94
C GLN A 194 -3.25 5.18 -3.93
N SER A 195 -4.45 4.77 -3.53
CA SER A 195 -4.82 3.35 -3.49
C SER A 195 -4.95 2.70 -4.87
N SER A 196 -5.30 3.47 -5.90
CA SER A 196 -5.42 2.98 -7.27
C SER A 196 -5.32 4.13 -8.28
N GLN A 197 -4.83 3.83 -9.49
CA GLN A 197 -4.88 4.72 -10.65
C GLN A 197 -6.07 4.43 -11.57
N VAL A 198 -6.79 3.33 -11.36
CA VAL A 198 -7.94 2.92 -12.17
C VAL A 198 -9.05 2.43 -11.26
N LEU A 199 -10.24 3.02 -11.37
CA LEU A 199 -11.37 2.77 -10.48
C LEU A 199 -12.66 2.58 -11.29
N MET A 200 -13.60 1.81 -10.76
CA MET A 200 -14.98 1.77 -11.25
C MET A 200 -15.79 2.93 -10.65
N PRO A 201 -16.91 3.34 -11.28
CA PRO A 201 -17.80 4.37 -10.77
C PRO A 201 -18.20 4.11 -9.32
N GLY A 202 -18.08 5.14 -8.47
CA GLY A 202 -18.47 5.06 -7.05
C GLY A 202 -17.49 4.31 -6.14
N GLN A 203 -16.38 3.75 -6.65
CA GLN A 203 -15.31 3.23 -5.80
C GLN A 203 -14.59 4.33 -5.03
N GLU A 204 -13.97 3.98 -3.91
CA GLU A 204 -13.21 4.95 -3.12
C GLU A 204 -11.74 5.03 -3.58
N LEU A 205 -11.31 6.23 -3.93
CA LEU A 205 -9.91 6.57 -4.08
C LEU A 205 -9.40 7.06 -2.72
N ARG A 206 -8.39 6.37 -2.17
CA ARG A 206 -7.68 6.80 -0.97
C ARG A 206 -6.40 7.50 -1.38
N ILE A 207 -6.15 8.67 -0.79
CA ILE A 207 -4.92 9.43 -0.92
C ILE A 207 -4.24 9.45 0.45
N THR A 208 -2.95 9.10 0.45
CA THR A 208 -2.06 9.20 1.60
C THR A 208 -1.01 10.23 1.27
N ALA A 209 -0.84 11.23 2.13
CA ALA A 209 0.06 12.35 1.91
C ALA A 209 0.77 12.68 3.22
N GLY A 210 2.07 12.94 3.18
CA GLY A 210 2.83 13.24 4.38
C GLY A 210 4.22 13.74 4.07
N VAL A 211 4.93 14.12 5.12
CA VAL A 211 6.31 14.57 5.01
C VAL A 211 7.20 13.57 5.74
N GLY A 212 8.20 13.04 5.04
CA GLY A 212 9.19 12.05 5.48
C GLY A 212 10.16 12.54 6.55
N ALA A 213 9.80 13.58 7.29
CA ALA A 213 10.34 13.87 8.60
C ALA A 213 9.30 13.40 9.61
N PHE A 214 9.48 12.19 10.16
CA PHE A 214 8.61 11.58 11.16
C PHE A 214 8.67 12.30 12.53
N SER A 215 8.84 13.63 12.55
CA SER A 215 8.78 14.45 13.76
C SER A 215 7.55 15.36 13.71
N GLN A 216 6.85 15.46 14.85
CA GLN A 216 5.79 16.46 15.06
C GLN A 216 6.30 17.91 14.85
N ALA A 217 7.61 18.12 14.75
CA ALA A 217 8.25 19.42 14.53
C ALA A 217 8.07 19.97 13.11
N ALA A 218 7.71 19.15 12.11
CA ALA A 218 7.52 19.64 10.73
C ALA A 218 6.22 20.44 10.53
N ALA A 219 5.29 20.38 11.50
CA ALA A 219 3.99 21.09 11.50
C ALA A 219 3.26 21.04 10.15
N ALA A 220 3.33 19.91 9.46
CA ALA A 220 2.83 19.79 8.10
C ALA A 220 1.32 19.96 8.04
N THR A 221 0.83 20.61 7.00
CA THR A 221 -0.58 20.69 6.66
C THR A 221 -0.80 20.14 5.26
N VAL A 222 -1.75 19.23 5.13
CA VAL A 222 -2.13 18.63 3.85
C VAL A 222 -3.54 19.11 3.49
N SER A 223 -3.73 19.45 2.21
CA SER A 223 -5.06 19.59 1.63
C SER A 223 -5.20 18.81 0.35
N VAL A 224 -6.35 18.17 0.18
CA VAL A 224 -6.73 17.39 -1.00
C VAL A 224 -7.98 18.05 -1.59
N ASN A 225 -7.97 18.40 -2.88
CA ASN A 225 -9.07 19.18 -3.49
C ASN A 225 -9.40 20.48 -2.72
N ASN A 226 -8.37 21.19 -2.25
CA ASN A 226 -8.50 22.38 -1.40
C ASN A 226 -9.19 22.15 -0.03
N GLN A 227 -9.51 20.90 0.34
CA GLN A 227 -10.02 20.56 1.66
C GLN A 227 -8.88 20.15 2.57
N ARG A 228 -8.76 20.82 3.72
CA ARG A 228 -7.75 20.49 4.73
C ARG A 228 -8.03 19.10 5.32
N ILE A 229 -7.02 18.25 5.32
CA ILE A 229 -7.07 16.90 5.89
C ILE A 229 -6.39 16.93 7.26
N GLU A 230 -7.02 16.27 8.23
CA GLU A 230 -6.45 16.12 9.56
C GLU A 230 -5.19 15.24 9.50
N MET A 231 -4.11 15.73 10.11
CA MET A 231 -2.87 14.99 10.23
C MET A 231 -3.03 13.94 11.32
N LYS A 232 -2.70 12.69 11.02
CA LYS A 232 -2.61 11.58 11.98
C LYS A 232 -1.22 11.56 12.64
N GLU A 233 -1.01 10.59 13.54
CA GLU A 233 0.31 10.30 14.10
C GLU A 233 1.36 10.17 12.98
N ASN A 234 2.60 10.55 13.26
CA ASN A 234 3.74 10.48 12.33
C ASN A 234 3.69 11.42 11.11
N ALA A 235 2.93 12.53 11.18
CA ALA A 235 2.87 13.56 10.12
C ALA A 235 2.33 13.02 8.76
N ILE A 236 1.38 12.08 8.84
CA ILE A 236 0.68 11.51 7.69
C ILE A 236 -0.79 11.94 7.71
N ALA A 237 -1.29 12.45 6.59
CA ALA A 237 -2.70 12.65 6.30
C ALA A 237 -3.21 11.53 5.39
N GLU A 238 -4.41 11.04 5.67
CA GLU A 238 -5.11 10.09 4.81
C GLU A 238 -6.53 10.56 4.60
N THR A 239 -7.00 10.53 3.36
CA THR A 239 -8.40 10.79 3.02
C THR A 239 -8.88 9.79 1.99
N ALA A 240 -10.18 9.51 1.99
CA ALA A 240 -10.85 8.71 0.98
C ALA A 240 -12.07 9.47 0.47
N PHE A 241 -12.29 9.44 -0.84
CA PHE A 241 -13.49 9.99 -1.47
C PHE A 241 -13.98 9.05 -2.56
N ARG A 242 -15.29 9.08 -2.81
CA ARG A 242 -15.88 8.32 -3.93
C ARG A 242 -15.53 9.00 -5.25
N VAL A 243 -15.04 8.21 -6.20
CA VAL A 243 -14.75 8.69 -7.55
C VAL A 243 -16.05 8.99 -8.30
N PRO A 244 -16.02 9.90 -9.30
CA PRO A 244 -17.18 10.24 -10.10
C PRO A 244 -17.88 9.02 -10.70
N ALA A 245 -19.19 9.14 -10.92
CA ALA A 245 -19.96 8.08 -11.58
C ALA A 245 -19.65 8.00 -13.08
N GLU A 246 -19.24 9.13 -13.66
CA GLU A 246 -18.91 9.23 -15.07
C GLU A 246 -17.54 8.60 -15.37
N PRO A 247 -17.41 7.83 -16.46
CA PRO A 247 -16.12 7.33 -16.89
C PRO A 247 -15.28 8.45 -17.49
N GLY A 248 -14.00 8.50 -17.17
CA GLY A 248 -13.13 9.57 -17.62
C GLY A 248 -11.76 9.54 -16.95
N ASN A 249 -10.87 10.43 -17.40
CA ASN A 249 -9.62 10.70 -16.69
C ASN A 249 -9.85 11.90 -15.77
N TYR A 250 -9.40 11.77 -14.53
CA TYR A 250 -9.60 12.75 -13.48
C TYR A 250 -8.27 13.06 -12.80
N THR A 251 -8.22 14.24 -12.21
CA THR A 251 -7.07 14.68 -11.42
C THR A 251 -7.54 15.19 -10.07
N THR A 252 -6.68 15.10 -9.06
CA THR A 252 -6.92 15.64 -7.73
C THR A 252 -5.65 16.31 -7.24
N PRO A 253 -5.65 17.64 -7.04
CA PRO A 253 -4.51 18.33 -6.45
C PRO A 253 -4.36 17.96 -4.97
N VAL A 254 -3.11 17.76 -4.58
CA VAL A 254 -2.67 17.57 -3.20
C VAL A 254 -1.65 18.66 -2.91
N ASP A 255 -2.00 19.58 -2.03
CA ASP A 255 -1.11 20.64 -1.55
C ASP A 255 -0.58 20.26 -0.18
N ILE A 256 0.73 20.40 -0.02
CA ILE A 256 1.43 20.07 1.22
C ILE A 256 2.27 21.28 1.60
N THR A 257 2.05 21.79 2.81
CA THR A 257 2.85 22.87 3.39
C THR A 257 3.54 22.34 4.63
N TYR A 258 4.83 22.64 4.77
CA TYR A 258 5.63 22.11 5.85
C TYR A 258 6.80 23.07 6.16
N VAL A 259 7.30 22.98 7.38
CA VAL A 259 8.52 23.70 7.77
C VAL A 259 9.72 22.84 7.40
N ASN A 260 10.60 23.38 6.56
CA ASN A 260 11.86 22.73 6.23
C ASN A 260 12.87 22.92 7.38
N ARG A 261 14.04 22.34 7.20
CA ARG A 261 15.15 22.36 8.17
C ARG A 261 15.74 23.75 8.44
N GLU A 262 15.62 24.65 7.48
CA GLU A 262 16.08 26.05 7.58
C GLU A 262 15.06 26.92 8.35
N GLY A 263 13.94 26.33 8.79
CA GLY A 263 12.81 27.04 9.39
C GLY A 263 11.92 27.70 8.35
N GLU A 264 12.18 27.50 7.06
CA GLU A 264 11.40 28.06 5.98
C GLU A 264 10.13 27.23 5.75
N THR A 265 9.01 27.92 5.57
CA THR A 265 7.78 27.27 5.13
C THR A 265 7.87 26.98 3.63
N LYS A 266 7.86 25.70 3.26
CA LYS A 266 7.76 25.25 1.87
C LYS A 266 6.34 24.82 1.56
N LYS A 267 5.94 25.02 0.30
CA LYS A 267 4.67 24.56 -0.25
C LYS A 267 4.93 23.80 -1.53
N GLU A 268 4.43 22.58 -1.60
CA GLU A 268 4.53 21.72 -2.78
C GLU A 268 3.13 21.27 -3.20
N ARG A 269 2.93 21.14 -4.51
CA ARG A 269 1.67 20.71 -5.12
C ARG A 269 1.92 19.48 -5.97
N PHE A 270 1.11 18.46 -5.75
CA PHE A 270 1.09 17.22 -6.49
C PHE A 270 -0.25 17.08 -7.22
N THR A 271 -0.22 16.53 -8.43
CA THR A 271 -1.43 16.21 -9.19
C THR A 271 -1.59 14.70 -9.21
N ILE A 272 -2.62 14.20 -8.54
CA ILE A 272 -2.96 12.77 -8.49
C ILE A 272 -3.86 12.46 -9.67
N GLU A 273 -3.37 11.66 -10.61
CA GLU A 273 -4.12 11.24 -11.79
C GLU A 273 -4.78 9.88 -11.56
N TYR A 274 -6.04 9.76 -11.96
CA TYR A 274 -6.77 8.51 -11.91
C TYR A 274 -7.81 8.41 -13.02
N LYS A 275 -8.14 7.19 -13.43
CA LYS A 275 -9.13 6.91 -14.47
C LYS A 275 -10.33 6.19 -13.88
N VAL A 276 -11.53 6.71 -14.15
CA VAL A 276 -12.78 5.99 -13.92
C VAL A 276 -13.15 5.24 -15.19
N VAL A 277 -13.26 3.92 -15.11
CA VAL A 277 -13.71 3.08 -16.24
C VAL A 277 -15.24 3.00 -16.26
N LYS A 278 -15.81 2.49 -17.36
CA LYS A 278 -17.27 2.39 -17.47
C LYS A 278 -17.81 1.37 -16.47
N GLY A 279 -18.68 1.83 -15.57
CA GLY A 279 -19.48 0.96 -14.70
C GLY A 279 -20.59 0.32 -15.52
N ASN A 280 -20.86 -0.97 -15.25
CA ASN A 280 -21.98 -1.68 -15.84
C ASN A 280 -23.29 -1.25 -15.18
#